data_AF-A0A3R7A306-F1
#
_entry.id   AF-A0A3R7A306-F1
#
_cell.length_a   1.000
_cell.length_b   1.000
_cell.length_c   1.000
_cell.angle_alpha   90.00
_cell.angle_beta   90.00
_cell.angle_gamma   90.00
#
_symmetry.space_group_name_H-M   'P 1'
#
loop_
_entity.id
_entity.type
_entity.pdbx_description
1 polymer ?
#
loop_
_entity_poly.entity_id
_entity_poly.type
_entity_poly.pdbx_seq_one_letter_code
_entity_poly.pdbx_strand_id
1 'polypeptide(L)'
;MTLNSEIIGNIITTLGAFILVYLSVIKDDHVSKSKIIREQLENFYVPFYKIYCRGFLSETVLSAMDFETWSLILDLMSDNLHLMEPLSQSMYSKYYRAYLNMLEAQDGNPMFPLANTAHELDETYNALCSSVFAEYTTLLRKAKLPVPIFPMQKHDAL
;
A
#
# COMPACT_ATOMS: atom_id res chain seq x y z
N MET A 1 -35.47 -47.98 -22.35
CA MET A 1 -35.89 -47.18 -21.18
C MET A 1 -35.77 -45.70 -21.57
N THR A 2 -36.86 -45.10 -22.05
CA THR A 2 -36.89 -43.69 -22.48
C THR A 2 -37.02 -42.81 -21.26
N LEU A 3 -36.02 -41.96 -20.97
CA LEU A 3 -36.16 -40.94 -19.93
C LEU A 3 -37.33 -40.01 -20.30
N ASN A 4 -38.26 -39.80 -19.37
CA ASN A 4 -39.37 -38.85 -19.54
C ASN A 4 -38.84 -37.43 -19.71
N SER A 5 -39.45 -36.66 -20.61
CA SER A 5 -39.06 -35.26 -20.90
C SER A 5 -39.07 -34.38 -19.65
N GLU A 6 -39.99 -34.62 -18.70
CA GLU A 6 -40.02 -33.94 -17.40
C GLU A 6 -38.79 -34.22 -16.53
N ILE A 7 -38.28 -35.46 -16.54
CA ILE A 7 -37.09 -35.84 -15.76
C ILE A 7 -35.87 -35.11 -16.34
N ILE A 8 -35.77 -35.03 -17.67
CA ILE A 8 -34.70 -34.29 -18.35
C ILE A 8 -34.80 -32.79 -18.02
N GLY A 9 -36.01 -32.20 -18.06
CA GLY A 9 -36.24 -30.81 -17.69
C GLY A 9 -35.86 -30.49 -16.23
N ASN A 10 -36.20 -31.38 -15.29
CA ASN A 10 -35.82 -31.25 -13.88
C ASN A 10 -34.31 -31.37 -13.68
N ILE A 11 -33.63 -32.27 -14.38
CA ILE A 11 -32.16 -32.39 -14.31
C ILE A 11 -31.48 -31.13 -14.85
N ILE A 12 -31.96 -30.59 -15.98
CA ILE A 12 -31.39 -29.37 -16.57
C ILE A 12 -31.59 -28.16 -15.64
N THR A 13 -32.79 -27.98 -15.09
CA THR A 13 -33.09 -26.86 -14.19
C THR A 13 -32.32 -26.95 -12.88
N THR A 14 -32.21 -28.14 -12.28
CA THR A 14 -31.40 -28.35 -11.07
C THR A 14 -29.92 -28.11 -11.32
N LEU A 15 -29.34 -28.67 -12.39
CA LEU A 15 -27.96 -28.39 -12.79
C LEU A 15 -27.73 -26.90 -13.05
N GLY A 16 -28.66 -26.24 -13.75
CA GLY A 16 -28.61 -24.80 -14.00
C GLY A 16 -28.59 -23.99 -12.70
N ALA A 17 -29.41 -24.36 -11.72
CA ALA A 17 -29.42 -23.73 -10.41
C ALA A 17 -28.09 -23.91 -9.67
N PHE A 18 -27.50 -25.12 -9.67
CA PHE A 18 -26.19 -25.37 -9.07
C PHE A 18 -25.07 -24.54 -9.72
N ILE A 19 -25.07 -24.46 -11.06
CA ILE A 19 -24.10 -23.65 -11.82
C ILE A 19 -24.26 -22.17 -11.45
N LEU A 20 -25.49 -21.66 -11.40
CA LEU A 20 -25.77 -20.26 -11.05
C LEU A 20 -25.32 -19.91 -9.63
N VAL A 21 -25.59 -20.79 -8.66
CA VAL A 21 -25.13 -20.60 -7.27
C VAL A 21 -23.60 -20.59 -7.23
N TYR A 22 -22.95 -21.54 -7.88
CA TYR A 22 -21.49 -21.61 -7.94
C TYR A 22 -20.87 -20.36 -8.56
N LEU A 23 -21.39 -19.91 -9.71
CA LEU A 23 -20.95 -18.68 -10.38
C LEU A 23 -21.18 -17.44 -9.51
N SER A 24 -22.27 -17.41 -8.72
CA SER A 24 -22.55 -16.30 -7.81
C SER A 24 -21.50 -16.21 -6.71
N VAL A 25 -21.12 -17.33 -6.09
CA VAL A 25 -20.06 -17.35 -5.07
C VAL A 25 -18.73 -16.84 -5.64
N ILE A 26 -18.36 -17.27 -6.84
CA ILE A 26 -17.13 -16.76 -7.51
C ILE A 26 -17.23 -15.26 -7.77
N LYS A 27 -18.38 -14.79 -8.26
CA LYS A 27 -18.60 -13.37 -8.54
C LYS A 27 -18.47 -12.55 -7.25
N ASP A 28 -19.07 -13.01 -6.16
CA ASP A 28 -19.07 -12.31 -4.89
C ASP A 28 -17.67 -12.24 -4.26
N ASP A 29 -16.87 -13.32 -4.36
CA ASP A 29 -15.45 -13.31 -3.98
C ASP A 29 -14.64 -12.29 -4.82
N HIS A 30 -14.85 -12.26 -6.14
CA HIS A 30 -14.18 -11.30 -7.02
C HIS A 30 -14.58 -9.85 -6.70
N VAL A 31 -15.88 -9.59 -6.45
CA VAL A 31 -16.38 -8.27 -6.07
C VAL A 31 -15.80 -7.83 -4.72
N SER A 32 -15.74 -8.74 -3.74
CA SER A 32 -15.15 -8.49 -2.42
C SER A 32 -13.67 -8.11 -2.54
N LYS A 33 -12.87 -8.92 -3.25
CA LYS A 33 -11.44 -8.65 -3.48
C LYS A 33 -11.22 -7.33 -4.23
N SER A 34 -12.02 -7.06 -5.25
CA SER A 34 -11.95 -5.80 -5.99
C SER A 34 -12.27 -4.59 -5.12
N LYS A 35 -13.21 -4.72 -4.17
CA LYS A 35 -13.54 -3.65 -3.22
C LYS A 35 -12.39 -3.38 -2.27
N ILE A 36 -11.77 -4.42 -1.71
CA ILE A 36 -10.60 -4.29 -0.82
C ILE A 36 -9.45 -3.59 -1.53
N ILE A 37 -9.08 -4.05 -2.74
CA ILE A 37 -8.00 -3.42 -3.51
C ILE A 37 -8.29 -1.94 -3.77
N ARG A 38 -9.53 -1.61 -4.10
CA ARG A 38 -9.93 -0.22 -4.35
C ARG A 38 -9.80 0.63 -3.10
N GLU A 39 -10.23 0.12 -1.95
CA GLU A 39 -10.11 0.78 -0.66
C GLU A 39 -8.65 1.02 -0.25
N GLN A 40 -7.77 0.01 -0.44
CA GLN A 40 -6.34 0.15 -0.22
C GLN A 40 -5.74 1.27 -1.10
N LEU A 41 -6.09 1.27 -2.39
CA LEU A 41 -5.60 2.25 -3.35
C LEU A 41 -6.07 3.67 -3.01
N GLU A 42 -7.37 3.85 -2.74
CA GLU A 42 -7.98 5.17 -2.52
C GLU A 42 -7.51 5.82 -1.21
N ASN A 43 -7.35 5.03 -0.14
CA ASN A 43 -7.09 5.56 1.20
C ASN A 43 -5.60 5.58 1.59
N PHE A 44 -4.77 4.67 1.05
CA PHE A 44 -3.35 4.61 1.42
C PHE A 44 -2.42 4.86 0.24
N TYR A 45 -2.43 3.99 -0.78
CA TYR A 45 -1.37 3.99 -1.79
C TYR A 45 -1.37 5.22 -2.72
N VAL A 46 -2.56 5.68 -3.15
CA VAL A 46 -2.67 6.90 -3.95
C VAL A 46 -2.31 8.15 -3.13
N PRO A 47 -2.83 8.34 -1.90
CA PRO A 47 -2.37 9.42 -1.02
C PRO A 47 -0.87 9.40 -0.76
N PHE A 48 -0.27 8.24 -0.47
CA PHE A 48 1.17 8.12 -0.26
C PHE A 48 1.96 8.57 -1.49
N TYR A 49 1.57 8.10 -2.68
CA TYR A 49 2.20 8.51 -3.93
C TYR A 49 2.05 10.02 -4.19
N LYS A 50 0.91 10.63 -3.85
CA LYS A 50 0.71 12.08 -3.95
C LYS A 50 1.64 12.85 -3.01
N ILE A 51 1.81 12.41 -1.76
CA ILE A 51 2.76 13.01 -0.82
C ILE A 51 4.16 12.92 -1.39
N TYR A 52 4.56 11.74 -1.87
CA TYR A 52 5.87 11.52 -2.48
C TYR A 52 6.17 12.49 -3.64
N CYS A 53 5.22 12.63 -4.58
CA CYS A 53 5.38 13.56 -5.70
C CYS A 53 5.35 15.03 -5.27
N ARG A 54 4.45 15.43 -4.37
CA ARG A 54 4.31 16.82 -3.91
C ARG A 54 5.51 17.29 -3.11
N GLY A 55 6.09 16.38 -2.33
CA GLY A 55 7.30 16.64 -1.57
C GLY A 55 8.56 16.63 -2.43
N PHE A 56 8.52 16.33 -3.74
CA PHE A 56 9.74 16.17 -4.55
C PHE A 56 10.74 15.17 -3.91
N LEU A 57 10.22 14.13 -3.25
CA LEU A 57 11.02 13.14 -2.50
C LEU A 57 11.83 12.19 -3.41
N SER A 58 11.71 12.35 -4.73
CA SER A 58 12.63 11.78 -5.72
C SER A 58 13.92 12.58 -5.88
N GLU A 59 13.93 13.84 -5.49
CA GLU A 59 15.06 14.78 -5.65
C GLU A 59 15.64 15.24 -4.31
N THR A 60 14.96 14.91 -3.21
CA THR A 60 15.30 15.36 -1.86
C THR A 60 15.28 14.20 -0.87
N VAL A 61 16.08 14.31 0.18
CA VAL A 61 16.07 13.38 1.31
C VAL A 61 14.98 13.78 2.31
N LEU A 62 14.38 12.80 2.99
CA LEU A 62 13.28 13.07 3.91
C LEU A 62 13.75 13.93 5.07
N SER A 63 14.95 13.68 5.62
CA SER A 63 15.53 14.41 6.75
C SER A 63 15.77 15.90 6.49
N ALA A 64 15.81 16.34 5.24
CA ALA A 64 15.91 17.74 4.85
C ALA A 64 14.54 18.46 4.79
N MET A 65 13.45 17.70 4.91
CA MET A 65 12.09 18.25 4.93
C MET A 65 11.71 18.82 6.29
N ASP A 66 10.60 19.55 6.30
CA ASP A 66 9.96 19.97 7.52
C ASP A 66 9.34 18.78 8.28
N PHE A 67 9.21 18.99 9.58
CA PHE A 67 8.55 18.06 10.49
C PHE A 67 7.09 17.76 10.08
N GLU A 68 6.42 18.72 9.44
CA GLU A 68 5.06 18.57 8.93
C GLU A 68 4.98 17.44 7.90
N THR A 69 5.94 17.37 6.96
CA THR A 69 5.99 16.30 5.95
C THR A 69 6.20 14.92 6.60
N TRP A 70 7.06 14.82 7.60
CA TRP A 70 7.28 13.55 8.31
C TRP A 70 6.01 13.09 9.02
N SER A 71 5.33 14.04 9.69
CA SER A 71 4.09 13.78 10.42
C SER A 71 2.96 13.37 9.46
N LEU A 72 2.83 14.00 8.29
CA LEU A 72 1.85 13.59 7.28
C LEU A 72 2.04 12.14 6.81
N ILE A 73 3.29 11.68 6.66
CA ILE A 73 3.58 10.29 6.29
C ILE A 73 3.22 9.36 7.44
N LEU A 74 3.58 9.71 8.67
CA LEU A 74 3.28 8.92 9.86
C LEU A 74 1.77 8.80 10.08
N ASP A 75 1.03 9.90 9.99
CA ASP A 75 -0.42 9.95 10.15
C ASP A 75 -1.10 9.08 9.10
N LEU A 76 -0.70 9.22 7.82
CA LEU A 76 -1.25 8.42 6.73
C LEU A 76 -1.04 6.91 6.99
N MET A 77 0.15 6.51 7.45
CA MET A 77 0.43 5.12 7.78
C MET A 77 -0.35 4.64 9.00
N SER A 78 -0.45 5.47 10.04
CA SER A 78 -1.13 5.13 11.29
C SER A 78 -2.63 4.91 11.07
N ASP A 79 -3.28 5.82 10.36
CA ASP A 79 -4.71 5.77 10.08
C ASP A 79 -5.08 4.60 9.15
N ASN A 80 -4.15 4.19 8.29
CA ASN A 80 -4.39 3.20 7.24
C ASN A 80 -3.55 1.93 7.40
N LEU A 81 -3.02 1.65 8.59
CA LEU A 81 -2.13 0.51 8.83
C LEU A 81 -2.76 -0.83 8.44
N HIS A 82 -4.09 -0.96 8.55
CA HIS A 82 -4.86 -2.14 8.19
C HIS A 82 -5.06 -2.32 6.67
N LEU A 83 -4.80 -1.28 5.87
CA LEU A 83 -4.90 -1.30 4.41
C LEU A 83 -3.55 -1.54 3.72
N MET A 84 -2.45 -1.42 4.47
CA MET A 84 -1.10 -1.70 3.98
C MET A 84 -0.91 -3.21 3.76
N GLU A 85 -0.14 -3.57 2.74
CA GLU A 85 0.33 -4.95 2.56
C GLU A 85 1.42 -5.30 3.60
N PRO A 86 1.65 -6.60 3.88
CA PRO A 86 2.43 -7.01 5.05
C PRO A 86 3.87 -6.48 5.11
N LEU A 87 4.52 -6.26 3.96
CA LEU A 87 5.91 -5.84 3.93
C LEU A 87 6.05 -4.40 4.40
N SER A 88 5.33 -3.45 3.79
CA SER A 88 5.30 -2.06 4.24
C SER A 88 4.73 -1.92 5.66
N GLN A 89 3.70 -2.71 6.01
CA GLN A 89 3.12 -2.73 7.36
C GLN A 89 4.16 -3.10 8.43
N SER A 90 5.03 -4.07 8.15
CA SER A 90 6.09 -4.49 9.07
C SER A 90 7.14 -3.40 9.34
N MET A 91 7.26 -2.43 8.43
CA MET A 91 8.21 -1.31 8.56
C MET A 91 7.68 -0.16 9.41
N TYR A 92 6.37 -0.13 9.73
CA TYR A 92 5.74 0.93 10.50
C TYR A 92 6.48 1.25 11.80
N SER A 93 6.78 0.23 12.61
CA SER A 93 7.44 0.41 13.90
C SER A 93 8.87 0.96 13.77
N LYS A 94 9.59 0.54 12.72
CA LYS A 94 10.93 1.04 12.43
C LYS A 94 10.87 2.51 12.02
N TYR A 95 9.94 2.87 11.14
CA TYR A 95 9.73 4.26 10.72
C TYR A 95 9.34 5.16 11.90
N TYR A 96 8.37 4.73 12.72
CA TYR A 96 7.95 5.47 13.91
C TYR A 96 9.11 5.71 14.88
N ARG A 97 9.97 4.71 15.11
CA ARG A 97 11.17 4.90 15.94
C ARG A 97 12.14 5.91 15.35
N ALA A 98 12.42 5.84 14.05
CA ALA A 98 13.32 6.79 13.40
C ALA A 98 12.78 8.22 13.45
N TYR A 99 11.45 8.38 13.30
CA TYR A 99 10.76 9.66 13.49
C TYR A 99 10.95 10.23 14.91
N LEU A 100 10.72 9.42 15.95
CA LEU A 100 10.93 9.85 17.34
C LEU A 100 12.40 10.22 17.62
N ASN A 101 13.35 9.42 17.12
CA ASN A 101 14.77 9.71 17.26
C ASN A 101 15.14 11.06 16.61
N MET A 102 14.53 11.40 15.48
CA MET A 102 14.77 12.66 14.80
C MET A 102 14.17 13.85 15.56
N LEU A 103 13.01 13.68 16.18
CA LEU A 103 12.42 14.68 17.08
C LEU A 103 13.34 14.99 18.27
N GLU A 104 13.84 13.95 18.95
CA GLU A 104 14.78 14.10 20.05
C GLU A 104 16.07 14.82 19.61
N ALA A 105 16.57 14.51 18.41
CA ALA A 105 17.73 15.18 17.85
C ALA A 105 17.47 16.66 17.54
N GLN A 106 16.28 17.01 17.05
CA GLN A 106 15.87 18.40 16.80
C GLN A 106 15.73 19.21 18.09
N ASP A 107 15.28 18.57 19.18
CA ASP A 107 15.21 19.18 20.51
C ASP A 107 16.59 19.34 21.19
N GLY A 108 17.67 18.93 20.52
CA GLY A 108 19.05 19.10 20.99
C GLY A 108 19.49 18.04 21.99
N ASN A 109 18.82 16.89 22.03
CA ASN A 109 19.18 15.80 22.93
C ASN A 109 20.55 15.18 22.55
N PRO A 110 21.57 15.22 23.42
CA PRO A 110 22.91 14.72 23.10
C PRO A 110 22.98 13.20 22.90
N MET A 111 21.97 12.44 23.33
CA MET A 111 21.89 10.99 23.05
C MET A 111 21.52 10.67 21.60
N PHE A 112 21.04 11.66 20.83
CA PHE A 112 20.56 11.50 19.47
C PHE A 112 21.32 12.44 18.53
N PRO A 113 22.51 12.04 18.04
CA PRO A 113 23.30 12.87 17.13
C PRO A 113 22.54 13.10 15.81
N LEU A 114 22.30 14.37 15.47
CA LEU A 114 21.48 14.78 14.32
C LEU A 114 21.86 14.10 13.00
N ALA A 115 23.17 14.00 12.72
CA ALA A 115 23.65 13.38 11.48
C ALA A 115 23.28 11.88 11.40
N ASN A 116 23.35 11.17 12.52
CA ASN A 116 23.07 9.73 12.56
C ASN A 116 21.57 9.47 12.50
N THR A 117 20.77 10.26 13.22
CA THR A 117 19.30 10.12 13.22
C THR A 117 18.69 10.53 11.89
N ALA A 118 19.21 11.58 11.25
CA ALA A 118 18.82 11.97 9.90
C ALA A 118 19.07 10.84 8.89
N HIS A 119 20.26 10.23 8.94
CA HIS A 119 20.58 9.09 8.09
C HIS A 119 19.68 7.87 8.36
N GLU A 120 19.41 7.52 9.63
CA GLU A 120 18.49 6.42 9.98
C GLU A 120 17.07 6.67 9.46
N LEU A 121 16.59 7.91 9.55
CA LEU A 121 15.28 8.33 9.03
C LEU A 121 15.22 8.15 7.51
N ASP A 122 16.21 8.67 6.79
CA ASP A 122 16.28 8.58 5.33
C ASP A 122 16.36 7.13 4.85
N GLU A 123 17.24 6.32 5.45
CA GLU A 123 17.40 4.91 5.09
C GLU A 123 16.10 4.13 5.32
N THR A 124 15.46 4.35 6.47
CA THR A 124 14.20 3.69 6.81
C THR A 124 13.08 4.12 5.87
N TYR A 125 13.00 5.40 5.54
CA TYR A 125 12.01 5.93 4.62
C TYR A 125 12.19 5.42 3.19
N ASN A 126 13.43 5.35 2.69
CA ASN A 126 13.71 4.86 1.34
C ASN A 126 13.35 3.37 1.19
N ALA A 127 13.62 2.56 2.23
CA ALA A 127 13.22 1.16 2.29
C ALA A 127 11.69 1.00 2.33
N LEU A 128 11.01 1.85 3.09
CA LEU A 128 9.54 1.93 3.11
C LEU A 128 8.98 2.28 1.73
N CYS A 129 9.49 3.33 1.08
CA CYS A 129 9.05 3.74 -0.26
C CYS A 129 9.19 2.61 -1.28
N SER A 130 10.32 1.91 -1.26
CA SER A 130 10.58 0.78 -2.15
C SER A 130 9.54 -0.33 -1.98
N SER A 131 9.19 -0.64 -0.73
CA SER A 131 8.17 -1.63 -0.39
C SER A 131 6.77 -1.17 -0.84
N VAL A 132 6.39 0.06 -0.48
CA VAL A 132 5.10 0.65 -0.82
C VAL A 132 4.91 0.75 -2.34
N PHE A 133 5.93 1.11 -3.11
CA PHE A 133 5.80 1.20 -4.58
C PHE A 133 5.74 -0.15 -5.28
N ALA A 134 6.43 -1.17 -4.76
CA ALA A 134 6.29 -2.53 -5.26
C ALA A 134 4.86 -3.06 -5.04
N GLU A 135 4.30 -2.81 -3.86
CA GLU A 135 2.93 -3.16 -3.50
C GLU A 135 1.91 -2.36 -4.33
N TYR A 136 2.10 -1.05 -4.44
CA TYR A 136 1.23 -0.16 -5.23
C TYR A 136 1.15 -0.62 -6.69
N THR A 137 2.30 -0.91 -7.30
CA THR A 137 2.36 -1.47 -8.66
C THR A 137 1.57 -2.76 -8.79
N THR A 138 1.68 -3.64 -7.78
CA THR A 138 0.98 -4.92 -7.77
C THR A 138 -0.53 -4.73 -7.65
N LEU A 139 -0.98 -3.81 -6.78
CA LEU A 139 -2.39 -3.48 -6.61
C LEU A 139 -2.99 -2.82 -7.85
N LEU A 140 -2.27 -1.89 -8.49
CA LEU A 140 -2.69 -1.27 -9.75
C LEU A 140 -2.87 -2.32 -10.86
N ARG A 141 -1.94 -3.27 -10.99
CA ARG A 141 -2.05 -4.37 -11.95
C ARG A 141 -3.27 -5.25 -11.67
N LYS A 142 -3.50 -5.62 -10.40
CA LYS A 142 -4.69 -6.40 -9.99
C LYS A 142 -5.99 -5.64 -10.30
N ALA A 143 -5.99 -4.31 -10.12
CA ALA A 143 -7.12 -3.44 -10.44
C ALA A 143 -7.25 -3.09 -11.93
N LYS A 144 -6.35 -3.57 -12.80
CA LYS A 144 -6.28 -3.22 -14.23
C LYS A 144 -6.15 -1.70 -14.48
N LEU A 145 -5.44 -1.01 -13.59
CA LEU A 145 -5.15 0.42 -13.67
C LEU A 145 -3.77 0.67 -14.29
N PRO A 146 -3.54 1.85 -14.90
CA PRO A 146 -2.23 2.21 -15.43
C PRO A 146 -1.20 2.30 -14.31
N VAL A 147 -0.02 1.72 -14.55
CA VAL A 147 1.12 1.78 -13.62
C VAL A 147 1.95 3.02 -13.93
N PRO A 148 2.16 3.94 -12.97
CA PRO A 148 3.01 5.09 -13.18
C PRO A 148 4.49 4.69 -13.28
N ILE A 149 5.26 5.48 -14.02
CA ILE A 149 6.72 5.41 -13.95
C ILE A 149 7.14 6.20 -12.71
N PHE A 150 7.61 5.50 -11.69
CA PHE A 150 8.07 6.15 -10.46
C PHE A 150 9.34 6.95 -10.75
N PRO A 151 9.41 8.24 -10.35
CA PRO A 151 10.67 8.97 -10.39
C PRO A 151 11.58 8.31 -9.35
N MET A 152 12.62 7.60 -9.81
CA MET A 152 13.61 6.99 -8.93
C MET A 152 14.40 8.10 -8.22
N GLN A 153 14.72 7.91 -6.95
CA GLN A 153 15.69 8.77 -6.28
C GLN A 153 16.98 8.76 -7.10
N LYS A 154 17.41 9.94 -7.58
CA LYS A 154 18.77 10.10 -8.07
C LYS A 154 19.68 9.96 -6.86
N HIS A 155 20.31 8.80 -6.72
CA HIS A 155 21.55 8.73 -5.96
C HIS A 155 22.57 9.53 -6.76
N ASP A 156 22.72 10.80 -6.43
CA ASP A 156 23.92 11.53 -6.83
C ASP A 156 25.09 10.79 -6.18
N ALA A 157 25.82 10.07 -7.03
CA ALA A 157 27.13 9.53 -6.72
C ALA A 157 28.04 10.71 -6.39
N LEU A 158 28.25 10.96 -5.10
CA LEU A 158 29.32 11.78 -4.57
C LEU A 158 30.14 10.94 -3.59
#